data_AF-A7HFW1-F1
#
_entry.id   AF-A7HFW1-F1
#
_cell.length_a   1.000
_cell.length_b   1.000
_cell.length_c   1.000
_cell.angle_alpha   90.00
_cell.angle_beta   90.00
_cell.angle_gamma   90.00
#
_symmetry.space_group_name_H-M   'P 1'
#
loop_
_entity.id
_entity.type
_entity.pdbx_description
1 polymer ?
#
loop_
_entity_poly.entity_id
_entity_poly.type
_entity_poly.pdbx_seq_one_letter_code
_entity_poly.pdbx_strand_id
1 'polypeptide(L)'
;MTVAHQHAPEEKCLPGCPAWAEGVLELYAVQHRYAEMLEACRAAQAIECVIVAPNALGVKLPEYLKDEELVRLNLVVERDTPEVLLDEWGARAELTFRGRRFECALPWPSIKAGILRPPERKRPRFGVIEGGKKD
;
A
#
# COMPACT_ATOMS: atom_id res chain seq x y z
N MET A 1 17.34 2.43 14.96
CA MET A 1 18.16 2.96 13.85
C MET A 1 17.35 2.80 12.58
N THR A 2 16.75 3.88 12.08
CA THR A 2 16.06 3.91 10.78
C THR A 2 17.11 3.70 9.69
N VAL A 3 16.94 2.66 8.88
CA VAL A 3 17.84 2.39 7.75
C VAL A 3 17.64 3.53 6.74
N ALA A 4 18.69 4.20 6.31
CA ALA A 4 18.55 5.27 5.33
C ALA A 4 18.10 4.70 3.97
N HIS A 5 17.37 5.51 3.19
CA HIS A 5 17.11 5.23 1.78
C HIS A 5 18.44 5.10 1.02
N GLN A 6 18.72 3.93 0.46
CA GLN A 6 20.02 3.59 -0.16
C GLN A 6 19.82 2.97 -1.55
N HIS A 7 19.43 3.79 -2.52
CA HIS A 7 19.48 3.51 -3.96
C HIS A 7 19.35 4.82 -4.74
N ALA A 8 19.62 4.81 -6.05
CA ALA A 8 19.49 6.02 -6.87
C ALA A 8 18.01 6.46 -6.99
N PRO A 9 17.71 7.76 -7.18
CA PRO A 9 16.34 8.27 -7.32
C PRO A 9 15.53 7.61 -8.44
N GLU A 10 16.20 7.20 -9.51
CA GLU A 10 15.64 6.52 -10.67
C GLU A 10 15.41 5.01 -10.46
N GLU A 11 16.04 4.43 -9.43
CA GLU A 11 15.91 3.02 -9.12
C GLU A 11 14.60 2.72 -8.36
N LYS A 12 14.04 1.54 -8.61
CA LYS A 12 12.80 1.11 -7.95
C LYS A 12 13.04 0.94 -6.45
N CYS A 13 12.24 1.64 -5.63
CA CYS A 13 12.10 1.30 -4.21
C CYS A 13 11.67 -0.17 -4.08
N LEU A 14 12.48 -0.98 -3.39
CA LEU A 14 12.12 -2.35 -3.02
C LEU A 14 11.53 -2.38 -1.61
N PRO A 15 10.74 -3.41 -1.24
CA PRO A 15 10.11 -3.46 0.08
C PRO A 15 11.07 -3.45 1.29
N GLY A 16 12.38 -3.67 1.06
CA GLY A 16 13.41 -3.52 2.10
C GLY A 16 13.81 -2.07 2.40
N CYS A 17 13.42 -1.11 1.55
CA CYS A 17 13.71 0.31 1.67
C CYS A 17 12.64 1.01 2.54
N PRO A 18 13.01 1.81 3.57
CA PRO A 18 12.00 2.48 4.40
C PRO A 18 11.12 3.47 3.64
N ALA A 19 11.65 4.14 2.62
CA ALA A 19 10.86 5.02 1.75
C ALA A 19 9.83 4.26 0.90
N TRP A 20 9.99 2.94 0.73
CA TRP A 20 9.00 2.14 0.01
C TRP A 20 7.67 2.08 0.76
N ALA A 21 7.73 1.93 2.09
CA ALA A 21 6.54 1.80 2.93
C ALA A 21 5.64 3.04 2.86
N GLU A 22 6.22 4.24 2.75
CA GLU A 22 5.47 5.50 2.84
C GLU A 22 5.32 6.22 1.49
N GLY A 23 6.28 6.08 0.57
CA GLY A 23 6.35 6.92 -0.64
C GLY A 23 6.12 6.19 -1.96
N VAL A 24 6.11 4.85 -1.99
CA VAL A 24 6.09 4.13 -3.28
C VAL A 24 4.79 4.35 -4.05
N LEU A 25 3.65 4.41 -3.36
CA LEU A 25 2.35 4.62 -4.00
C LEU A 25 2.21 6.03 -4.54
N GLU A 26 2.74 7.03 -3.83
CA GLU A 26 2.75 8.42 -4.31
C GLU A 26 3.62 8.56 -5.56
N LEU A 27 4.84 8.01 -5.52
CA LEU A 27 5.77 8.02 -6.65
C LEU A 27 5.12 7.42 -7.91
N TYR A 28 4.50 6.26 -7.78
CA TYR A 28 3.86 5.60 -8.92
C TYR A 28 2.57 6.30 -9.36
N ALA A 29 1.81 6.91 -8.45
CA ALA A 29 0.63 7.69 -8.81
C ALA A 29 1.01 8.92 -9.66
N VAL A 30 2.05 9.66 -9.26
CA VAL A 30 2.55 10.83 -10.02
C VAL A 30 3.11 10.43 -11.38
N GLN A 31 3.74 9.26 -11.48
CA GLN A 31 4.27 8.73 -12.74
C GLN A 31 3.23 7.96 -13.58
N HIS A 32 1.99 7.83 -13.10
CA HIS A 32 0.93 7.03 -13.73
C HIS A 32 1.32 5.54 -13.94
N ARG A 33 2.10 4.98 -13.04
CA ARG A 33 2.63 3.60 -13.04
C ARG A 33 1.75 2.65 -12.24
N TYR A 34 0.50 2.49 -12.68
CA TYR A 34 -0.52 1.76 -11.93
C TYR A 34 -0.29 0.26 -11.82
N ALA A 35 0.37 -0.34 -12.82
CA ALA A 35 0.78 -1.74 -12.74
C ALA A 35 1.75 -1.94 -11.57
N GLU A 36 2.71 -1.05 -11.38
CA GLU A 36 3.64 -1.11 -10.25
C GLU A 36 3.00 -0.77 -8.90
N MET A 37 1.94 0.05 -8.87
CA MET A 37 1.12 0.24 -7.67
C MET A 37 0.45 -1.08 -7.26
N LEU A 38 -0.20 -1.77 -8.21
CA LEU A 38 -0.82 -3.07 -7.96
C LEU A 38 0.21 -4.08 -7.42
N GLU A 39 1.37 -4.17 -8.06
CA GLU A 39 2.44 -5.09 -7.62
C GLU A 39 3.01 -4.71 -6.24
N ALA A 40 3.15 -3.41 -5.93
CA ALA A 40 3.58 -2.97 -4.60
C ALA A 40 2.55 -3.34 -3.53
N CYS A 41 1.26 -3.10 -3.78
CA CYS A 41 0.17 -3.47 -2.90
C CYS A 41 0.10 -4.99 -2.67
N ARG A 42 0.30 -5.80 -3.72
CA ARG A 42 0.34 -7.28 -3.62
C ARG A 42 1.56 -7.79 -2.85
N ALA A 43 2.70 -7.11 -2.97
CA ALA A 43 3.92 -7.46 -2.26
C ALA A 43 3.92 -7.03 -0.78
N ALA A 44 3.07 -6.08 -0.40
CA ALA A 44 2.95 -5.61 0.97
C ALA A 44 2.36 -6.69 1.88
N GLN A 45 2.77 -6.70 3.15
CA GLN A 45 2.09 -7.51 4.17
C GLN A 45 0.66 -7.00 4.40
N ALA A 46 0.48 -5.69 4.37
CA ALA A 46 -0.80 -5.02 4.52
C ALA A 46 -0.76 -3.65 3.84
N ILE A 47 -1.92 -3.17 3.39
CA ILE A 47 -2.13 -1.78 3.00
C ILE A 47 -2.73 -1.08 4.22
N GLU A 48 -1.96 -0.22 4.88
CA GLU A 48 -2.45 0.42 6.11
C GLU A 48 -3.47 1.51 5.77
N CYS A 49 -3.17 2.32 4.76
CA CYS A 49 -4.12 3.29 4.24
C CYS A 49 -3.80 3.70 2.82
N VAL A 50 -4.79 4.28 2.16
CA VAL A 50 -4.63 5.02 0.90
C VAL A 50 -5.19 6.43 1.04
N ILE A 51 -4.61 7.35 0.29
CA ILE A 51 -5.10 8.72 0.11
C ILE A 51 -5.75 8.80 -1.27
N VAL A 52 -7.01 9.21 -1.33
CA VAL A 52 -7.84 9.13 -2.54
C VAL A 52 -8.44 10.49 -2.86
N ALA A 53 -8.45 10.86 -4.14
CA ALA A 53 -9.26 11.96 -4.66
C ALA A 53 -10.72 11.49 -4.85
N PRO A 54 -11.67 11.91 -3.99
CA PRO A 54 -13.02 11.31 -3.94
C PRO A 54 -13.91 11.69 -5.14
N ASN A 55 -13.59 12.80 -5.80
CA ASN A 55 -14.30 13.30 -6.98
C ASN A 55 -13.79 12.71 -8.32
N ALA A 56 -12.77 11.84 -8.27
CA ALA A 56 -12.22 11.24 -9.47
C ALA A 56 -13.22 10.29 -10.14
N LEU A 57 -13.17 10.22 -11.47
CA LEU A 57 -14.07 9.38 -12.27
C LEU A 57 -13.99 7.91 -11.83
N GLY A 58 -15.14 7.31 -11.53
CA GLY A 58 -15.27 5.90 -11.16
C GLY A 58 -15.08 5.62 -9.66
N VAL A 59 -14.78 6.63 -8.84
CA VAL A 59 -14.73 6.48 -7.38
C VAL A 59 -16.13 6.27 -6.82
N LYS A 60 -16.26 5.30 -5.91
CA LYS A 60 -17.43 5.13 -5.06
C LYS A 60 -17.04 5.33 -3.61
N LEU A 61 -17.56 6.39 -3.01
CA LEU A 61 -17.47 6.72 -1.58
C LEU A 61 -18.82 7.30 -1.11
N PRO A 62 -19.08 7.35 0.20
CA PRO A 62 -20.25 8.05 0.74
C PRO A 62 -20.38 9.48 0.22
N GLU A 63 -21.61 9.92 -0.06
CA GLU A 63 -21.89 11.21 -0.71
C GLU A 63 -21.23 12.41 -0.01
N TYR A 64 -21.25 12.42 1.32
CA TYR A 64 -20.72 13.51 2.13
C TYR A 64 -19.18 13.67 2.05
N LEU A 65 -18.47 12.75 1.39
CA LEU A 65 -17.03 12.81 1.17
C LEU A 65 -16.66 13.32 -0.23
N LYS A 66 -17.62 13.51 -1.14
CA LYS A 66 -17.32 13.85 -2.54
C LYS A 66 -16.70 15.24 -2.73
N ASP A 67 -17.01 16.17 -1.83
CA ASP A 67 -16.52 17.56 -1.89
C ASP A 67 -15.17 17.73 -1.18
N GLU A 68 -14.66 16.68 -0.52
CA GLU A 68 -13.33 16.71 0.09
C GLU A 68 -12.24 16.70 -1.00
N GLU A 69 -11.14 17.40 -0.76
CA GLU A 69 -10.02 17.40 -1.71
C GLU A 69 -9.35 16.02 -1.76
N LEU A 70 -9.09 15.44 -0.59
CA LEU A 70 -8.51 14.12 -0.42
C LEU A 70 -9.13 13.43 0.79
N VAL A 71 -9.30 12.11 0.69
CA VAL A 71 -9.80 11.26 1.77
C VAL A 71 -8.76 10.20 2.10
N ARG A 72 -8.43 10.06 3.39
CA ARG A 72 -7.62 8.94 3.89
C ARG A 72 -8.53 7.78 4.28
N LEU A 73 -8.35 6.64 3.62
CA LEU A 73 -9.09 5.41 3.90
C LEU A 73 -8.17 4.40 4.58
N ASN A 74 -8.60 3.87 5.73
CA ASN A 74 -7.93 2.75 6.39
C ASN A 74 -8.31 1.45 5.67
N LEU A 75 -7.30 0.69 5.24
CA LEU A 75 -7.48 -0.56 4.49
C LEU A 75 -6.90 -1.78 5.23
N VAL A 76 -6.55 -1.64 6.51
CA VAL A 76 -6.08 -2.76 7.32
C VAL A 76 -7.18 -3.83 7.39
N VAL A 77 -6.87 -5.03 6.91
CA VAL A 77 -7.82 -6.15 6.90
C VAL A 77 -8.02 -6.67 8.31
N GLU A 78 -9.21 -6.40 8.85
CA GLU A 78 -9.67 -6.74 10.20
C GLU A 78 -11.19 -6.96 10.18
N ARG A 79 -11.85 -6.95 11.34
CA ARG A 79 -13.31 -7.14 11.45
C ARG A 79 -14.13 -6.16 10.60
N ASP A 80 -13.70 -4.90 10.52
CA ASP A 80 -14.44 -3.80 9.86
C ASP A 80 -14.03 -3.57 8.41
N THR A 81 -13.05 -4.33 7.92
CA THR A 81 -12.59 -4.37 6.52
C THR A 81 -12.20 -5.82 6.21
N PRO A 82 -13.14 -6.65 5.77
CA PRO A 82 -12.93 -8.10 5.69
C PRO A 82 -11.91 -8.49 4.61
N GLU A 83 -11.82 -7.70 3.54
CA GLU A 83 -10.89 -7.92 2.44
C GLU A 83 -10.66 -6.63 1.64
N VAL A 84 -9.53 -6.59 0.93
CA VAL A 84 -9.23 -5.59 -0.09
C VAL A 84 -8.94 -6.34 -1.38
N LEU A 85 -9.81 -6.17 -2.37
CA LEU A 85 -9.67 -6.78 -3.70
C LEU A 85 -8.87 -5.84 -4.60
N LEU A 86 -7.84 -6.38 -5.23
CA LEU A 86 -6.89 -5.62 -6.08
C LEU A 86 -6.80 -6.25 -7.47
N ASP A 87 -7.06 -5.45 -8.50
CA ASP A 87 -6.96 -5.84 -9.90
C ASP A 87 -6.32 -4.72 -10.75
N GLU A 88 -6.28 -4.90 -12.06
CA GLU A 88 -5.74 -3.91 -13.00
C GLU A 88 -6.56 -2.61 -13.05
N TRP A 89 -7.82 -2.63 -12.57
CA TRP A 89 -8.68 -1.45 -12.53
C TRP A 89 -8.40 -0.60 -11.27
N GLY A 90 -8.21 -1.23 -10.11
CA GLY A 90 -8.05 -0.52 -8.85
C GLY A 90 -8.17 -1.40 -7.61
N ALA A 91 -8.63 -0.76 -6.54
CA ALA A 91 -8.98 -1.41 -5.29
C ALA A 91 -10.48 -1.38 -5.04
N ARG A 92 -11.04 -2.46 -4.48
CA ARG A 92 -12.39 -2.52 -3.93
C ARG A 92 -12.33 -3.05 -2.50
N ALA A 93 -13.12 -2.46 -1.60
CA ALA A 93 -13.19 -2.89 -0.22
C ALA A 93 -14.53 -2.48 0.40
N GLU A 94 -15.09 -3.31 1.26
CA GLU A 94 -16.19 -2.91 2.15
C GLU A 94 -15.59 -2.20 3.37
N LEU A 95 -15.89 -0.91 3.53
CA LEU A 95 -15.42 -0.09 4.65
C LEU A 95 -16.59 0.41 5.49
N THR A 96 -16.33 0.68 6.77
CA THR A 96 -17.34 1.20 7.70
C THR A 96 -17.23 2.71 7.86
N PHE A 97 -18.30 3.43 7.53
CA PHE A 97 -18.43 4.87 7.67
C PHE A 97 -19.60 5.21 8.59
N ARG A 98 -19.34 5.92 9.70
CA ARG A 98 -20.37 6.30 10.68
C ARG A 98 -21.24 5.11 11.11
N GLY A 99 -20.62 3.95 11.31
CA GLY A 99 -21.28 2.71 11.72
C GLY A 99 -22.04 1.96 10.60
N ARG A 100 -21.93 2.39 9.34
CA ARG A 100 -22.55 1.73 8.18
C ARG A 100 -21.51 1.25 7.20
N ARG A 101 -21.68 0.02 6.71
CA ARG A 101 -20.84 -0.55 5.66
C ARG A 101 -21.13 0.11 4.31
N PHE A 102 -20.08 0.32 3.52
CA PHE A 102 -20.14 0.90 2.20
C PHE A 102 -19.13 0.20 1.29
N GLU A 103 -19.58 -0.24 0.12
CA GLU A 103 -18.72 -0.84 -0.90
C GLU A 103 -17.95 0.26 -1.65
N CYS A 104 -16.67 0.40 -1.31
CA CYS A 104 -15.79 1.37 -1.93
C CYS A 104 -15.22 0.83 -3.23
N ALA A 105 -15.11 1.70 -4.24
CA ALA A 105 -14.45 1.40 -5.49
C ALA A 105 -13.46 2.52 -5.80
N LEU A 106 -12.18 2.18 -5.94
CA LEU A 106 -11.06 3.12 -5.98
C LEU A 106 -10.20 2.81 -7.22
N PRO A 107 -10.48 3.40 -8.39
CA PRO A 107 -9.62 3.25 -9.57
C PRO A 107 -8.19 3.69 -9.26
N TRP A 108 -7.17 3.06 -9.86
CA TRP A 108 -5.78 3.47 -9.63
C TRP A 108 -5.51 4.97 -9.82
N PRO A 109 -6.04 5.65 -10.86
CA PRO A 109 -5.88 7.10 -11.00
C PRO A 109 -6.42 7.95 -9.84
N SER A 110 -7.34 7.41 -9.03
CA SER A 110 -7.90 8.10 -7.86
C SER A 110 -7.01 8.01 -6.63
N ILE A 111 -6.15 7.00 -6.52
CA ILE A 111 -5.25 6.78 -5.39
C ILE A 111 -4.00 7.64 -5.59
N LYS A 112 -3.75 8.56 -4.67
CA LYS A 112 -2.69 9.57 -4.76
C LYS A 112 -1.46 9.24 -3.91
N ALA A 113 -1.66 8.48 -2.83
CA ALA A 113 -0.60 8.01 -1.95
C ALA A 113 -1.13 6.87 -1.08
N GLY A 114 -0.28 6.32 -0.23
CA GLY A 114 -0.69 5.36 0.79
C GLY A 114 0.49 4.82 1.57
N ILE A 115 0.18 4.09 2.64
CA ILE A 115 1.16 3.47 3.52
C ILE A 115 1.05 1.95 3.38
N LEU A 116 2.16 1.31 3.05
CA LEU A 116 2.30 -0.12 2.90
C LEU A 116 3.14 -0.68 4.04
N ARG A 117 2.67 -1.76 4.66
CA ARG A 117 3.49 -2.55 5.59
C ARG A 117 4.45 -3.43 4.79
N PRO A 118 5.77 -3.33 5.01
CA PRO A 118 6.74 -4.20 4.34
C PRO A 118 6.43 -5.69 4.55
N PRO A 119 6.73 -6.55 3.57
CA PRO A 119 6.60 -7.99 3.74
C PRO A 119 7.51 -8.48 4.87
N GLU A 120 7.05 -9.50 5.59
CA GLU A 120 7.87 -10.13 6.63
C GLU A 120 9.16 -10.69 6.03
N ARG A 121 10.30 -10.22 6.54
CA ARG A 121 11.59 -10.84 6.23
C ARG A 121 11.59 -12.24 6.86
N LYS A 122 11.42 -13.28 6.04
CA LYS A 122 11.66 -14.67 6.48
C LYS A 122 13.10 -14.75 6.98
N ARG A 123 13.29 -14.82 8.31
CA ARG A 123 14.63 -15.08 8.88
C ARG A 123 15.09 -16.44 8.35
N PRO A 124 16.30 -16.56 7.77
CA PRO A 124 16.82 -17.86 7.37
C PRO A 124 16.87 -18.77 8.59
N ARG A 125 16.35 -19.99 8.44
CA ARG A 125 16.12 -20.94 9.54
C ARG A 125 17.41 -21.57 10.11
N PHE A 126 18.59 -21.21 9.62
CA PHE A 126 19.85 -21.79 10.02
C PHE A 126 20.91 -20.71 10.18
N GLY A 127 21.47 -20.60 11.39
CA GLY A 127 22.71 -19.87 11.61
C GLY A 127 23.84 -20.64 10.93
N VAL A 128 24.56 -19.96 10.04
CA VAL A 128 25.84 -20.44 9.54
C VAL A 128 26.78 -20.50 10.75
N ILE A 129 27.12 -21.70 11.21
CA ILE A 129 28.26 -21.88 12.11
C ILE A 129 29.49 -21.79 11.20
N GLU A 130 30.19 -20.66 11.22
CA GLU A 130 31.51 -20.58 10.57
C GLU A 130 32.42 -21.64 11.21
N GLY A 131 33.00 -22.47 10.36
CA GLY A 131 33.68 -23.70 10.74
C GLY A 131 34.72 -23.52 11.84
N GLY A 132 34.59 -24.32 12.91
CA GLY A 132 35.67 -24.50 13.87
C GLY A 132 36.90 -25.05 13.16
N LYS A 133 38.00 -24.31 13.22
CA LYS A 133 39.33 -24.81 12.87
C LYS A 133 39.59 -26.10 13.65
N LYS A 134 39.99 -27.15 12.95
CA LYS A 134 40.66 -28.31 13.55
C LYS A 134 42.09 -27.88 13.86
N ASP A 135 42.43 -27.83 15.14
CA ASP A 135 43.80 -28.07 15.60
C ASP A 135 44.06 -29.59 15.63
#